data_AF-B1PCG4-F1
#
_entry.id   AF-B1PCG4-F1
#
_cell.length_a   1.000
_cell.length_b   1.000
_cell.length_c   1.000
_cell.angle_alpha   90.00
_cell.angle_beta   90.00
_cell.angle_gamma   90.00
#
_symmetry.space_group_name_H-M   'P 1'
#
loop_
_entity.id
_entity.type
_entity.pdbx_description
1 polymer ?
#
loop_
_entity_poly.entity_id
_entity_poly.type
_entity_poly.pdbx_seq_one_letter_code
_entity_poly.pdbx_strand_id
1 'polypeptide(L)'
;MRTFGHNTIDAVPNIDFYRQTAAPLGEKLIRPTLSELHDELDKEPFEDGFANGDELTPPEEAAAKESADSKGVVKFGWVKGVLVRCMLNIWGVMLFIRMSWIVGQAGIALACLIVGMATVVTTITGLSTSAIATNGFVRGGGAYYLISRSLGPEFGGSIGLIFAFANAVAVAMYVVGFAETVVGLLAGVDAIMTDELNDIRIIGTITVILLLGISLAGMEWEAKAQIFLLVVLITAIINYFIGSFIPLKSKESVGFLGYDGTIMWENMGPDFRGGETFFSVFAIFFPAATGILAGANISGDLADPQLAIPRGTLLAILITGIVYLGVAVSTGSCIVRDATGNLNDTVSSQFMMNCTDAACKFGYDFSTCRSEVDKCHYGLQNDFQVMSTVSGFGPLITAGIFSATLSSALASLVSAPKVFQALCKDNIYPGLGMFAKGYG
;
A
#
# COMPACT_ATOMS: atom_id res chain seq x y z
N MET A 1 -21.46 -45.39 -30.56
CA MET A 1 -22.72 -45.94 -30.03
C MET A 1 -23.65 -44.77 -29.76
N ARG A 2 -24.86 -44.76 -30.33
CA ARG A 2 -25.88 -43.72 -30.13
C ARG A 2 -26.75 -44.11 -28.94
N THR A 3 -26.77 -43.30 -27.88
CA THR A 3 -27.70 -43.43 -26.75
C THR A 3 -28.76 -42.33 -26.78
N PHE A 4 -30.00 -42.77 -26.56
CA PHE A 4 -31.25 -42.02 -26.54
C PHE A 4 -31.32 -40.97 -25.42
N GLY A 5 -31.95 -39.82 -25.72
CA GLY A 5 -33.02 -39.32 -24.85
C GLY A 5 -32.93 -37.88 -24.33
N HIS A 6 -31.75 -37.29 -24.16
CA HIS A 6 -31.58 -35.89 -23.78
C HIS A 6 -30.30 -35.37 -24.42
N ASN A 7 -30.40 -34.80 -25.62
CA ASN A 7 -29.26 -34.11 -26.23
C ASN A 7 -29.13 -32.76 -25.52
N THR A 8 -28.25 -32.68 -24.53
CA THR A 8 -27.68 -31.40 -24.12
C THR A 8 -26.95 -30.82 -25.33
N ILE A 9 -27.15 -29.54 -25.62
CA ILE A 9 -26.44 -28.81 -26.70
C ILE A 9 -24.92 -28.76 -26.40
N ASP A 10 -24.54 -29.06 -25.16
CA ASP A 10 -23.16 -29.08 -24.69
C ASP A 10 -22.31 -30.12 -25.43
N ALA A 11 -21.20 -29.66 -25.98
CA ALA A 11 -20.21 -30.53 -26.60
C ALA A 11 -19.63 -31.52 -25.57
N VAL A 12 -19.45 -32.77 -25.99
CA VAL A 12 -18.96 -33.84 -25.12
C VAL A 12 -17.55 -33.49 -24.64
N PRO A 13 -17.26 -33.53 -23.31
CA PRO A 13 -15.96 -33.12 -22.80
C PRO A 13 -14.84 -34.00 -23.37
N ASN A 14 -13.88 -33.35 -24.06
CA ASN A 14 -12.73 -34.03 -24.63
C ASN A 14 -11.74 -34.41 -23.52
N ILE A 15 -11.40 -35.70 -23.44
CA ILE A 15 -10.58 -36.30 -22.39
C ILE A 15 -9.16 -35.72 -22.30
N ASP A 16 -8.67 -35.12 -23.38
CA ASP A 16 -7.34 -34.51 -23.44
C ASP A 16 -7.21 -33.30 -22.50
N PHE A 17 -8.30 -32.58 -22.23
CA PHE A 17 -8.35 -31.48 -21.25
C PHE A 17 -8.44 -31.94 -19.79
N TYR A 18 -8.65 -33.24 -19.55
CA TYR A 18 -8.90 -33.82 -18.22
C TYR A 18 -7.83 -34.84 -17.78
N ARG A 19 -6.79 -35.08 -18.59
CA ARG A 19 -5.68 -35.96 -18.22
C ARG A 19 -4.88 -35.37 -17.05
N GLN A 20 -4.84 -36.09 -15.92
CA GLN A 20 -3.85 -35.85 -14.86
C GLN A 20 -2.49 -36.40 -15.31
N THR A 21 -1.51 -35.50 -15.39
CA THR A 21 -0.17 -35.74 -15.93
C THR A 21 0.73 -36.50 -14.94
N ALA A 22 1.02 -37.77 -15.23
CA ALA A 22 2.21 -38.45 -14.72
C ALA A 22 3.17 -38.90 -15.86
N ALA A 23 2.82 -38.64 -17.12
CA ALA A 23 3.64 -38.98 -18.28
C ALA A 23 4.25 -37.70 -18.91
N PRO A 24 5.56 -37.64 -19.17
CA PRO A 24 6.28 -36.40 -19.50
C PRO A 24 6.28 -36.05 -21.00
N LEU A 25 5.24 -36.41 -21.76
CA LEU A 25 5.32 -36.46 -23.24
C LEU A 25 4.17 -35.75 -23.98
N GLY A 26 3.64 -34.66 -23.43
CA GLY A 26 2.69 -33.81 -24.15
C GLY A 26 2.48 -32.45 -23.48
N GLU A 27 2.22 -31.41 -24.28
CA GLU A 27 1.84 -30.09 -23.79
C GLU A 27 0.51 -30.17 -23.04
N LYS A 28 0.42 -29.43 -21.93
CA LYS A 28 -0.79 -29.38 -21.11
C LYS A 28 -1.83 -28.50 -21.81
N LEU A 29 -2.79 -29.11 -22.47
CA LEU A 29 -3.93 -28.40 -23.06
C LEU A 29 -4.81 -27.81 -21.94
N ILE A 30 -5.06 -26.50 -22.03
CA ILE A 30 -5.85 -25.75 -21.05
C ILE A 30 -7.33 -26.02 -21.28
N ARG A 31 -8.10 -26.17 -20.20
CA ARG A 31 -9.54 -26.39 -20.29
C ARG A 31 -10.21 -25.18 -20.98
N PRO A 32 -10.98 -25.37 -22.06
CA PRO A 32 -11.76 -24.31 -22.68
C PRO A 32 -12.91 -23.83 -21.78
N THR A 33 -13.24 -22.56 -21.92
CA THR A 33 -14.37 -21.93 -21.22
C THR A 33 -15.71 -22.33 -21.88
N LEU A 34 -16.81 -22.22 -21.14
CA LEU A 34 -18.13 -22.60 -21.66
C LEU A 34 -18.57 -21.69 -22.83
N SER A 35 -18.11 -20.44 -22.85
CA SER A 35 -18.28 -19.51 -23.96
C SER A 35 -17.55 -19.94 -25.24
N GLU A 36 -16.30 -20.42 -25.13
CA GLU A 36 -15.53 -20.90 -26.29
C GLU A 36 -16.15 -22.16 -26.91
N LEU A 37 -16.73 -23.04 -26.08
CA LEU A 37 -17.45 -24.21 -26.57
C LEU A 37 -18.74 -23.86 -27.33
N HIS A 38 -19.39 -22.75 -26.99
CA HIS A 38 -20.59 -22.28 -27.69
C HIS A 38 -20.24 -21.55 -28.98
N ASP A 39 -19.15 -20.77 -29.01
CA ASP A 39 -18.69 -20.05 -30.21
C ASP A 39 -18.17 -20.99 -31.32
N GLU A 40 -17.69 -22.20 -31.00
CA GLU A 40 -17.32 -23.20 -32.00
C GLU A 40 -18.54 -23.85 -32.69
N LEU A 41 -19.70 -23.88 -32.04
CA LEU A 41 -20.91 -24.50 -32.58
C LEU A 41 -21.59 -23.66 -33.67
N ASP A 42 -21.32 -22.35 -33.71
CA ASP A 42 -21.90 -21.39 -34.65
C ASP A 42 -21.15 -21.33 -36.01
N LYS A 43 -20.08 -22.12 -36.20
CA LYS A 43 -19.36 -22.20 -37.48
C LYS A 43 -19.78 -23.44 -38.27
N GLU A 44 -20.49 -23.23 -39.38
CA GLU A 44 -20.81 -24.29 -40.36
C GLU A 44 -19.53 -24.88 -41.02
N PRO A 45 -19.58 -26.14 -41.50
CA PRO A 45 -18.39 -26.92 -41.83
C PRO A 45 -17.75 -26.48 -43.15
N PHE A 46 -16.42 -26.29 -43.13
CA PHE A 46 -15.59 -26.00 -44.29
C PHE A 46 -15.05 -27.31 -44.90
N GLU A 47 -15.18 -27.46 -46.23
CA GLU A 47 -14.68 -28.60 -47.02
C GLU A 47 -13.14 -28.69 -47.05
N ASP A 48 -12.66 -29.93 -47.22
CA ASP A 48 -11.27 -30.36 -47.26
C ASP A 48 -10.36 -29.60 -48.25
N GLY A 49 -9.17 -29.26 -47.76
CA GLY A 49 -8.04 -28.83 -48.58
C GLY A 49 -6.74 -28.89 -47.79
N PHE A 50 -6.02 -30.02 -47.86
CA PHE A 50 -4.69 -30.17 -47.29
C PHE A 50 -3.72 -29.09 -47.81
N ALA A 51 -3.23 -28.25 -46.90
CA ALA A 51 -1.93 -27.58 -47.03
C ALA A 51 -1.34 -27.38 -45.63
N ASN A 52 -0.18 -27.98 -45.40
CA ASN A 52 0.62 -27.79 -44.19
C ASN A 52 0.99 -26.32 -44.01
N GLY A 53 0.70 -25.79 -42.82
CA GLY A 53 1.09 -24.45 -42.37
C GLY A 53 0.03 -23.95 -41.39
N ASP A 54 0.34 -24.00 -40.10
CA ASP A 54 -0.52 -23.46 -39.04
C ASP A 54 -0.79 -21.97 -39.31
N GLU A 55 -1.95 -21.65 -39.89
CA GLU A 55 -2.46 -20.29 -39.94
C GLU A 55 -3.07 -19.96 -38.57
N LEU A 56 -2.41 -19.04 -37.87
CA LEU A 56 -2.89 -18.45 -36.62
C LEU A 56 -4.26 -17.78 -36.87
N THR A 57 -5.21 -18.02 -35.97
CA THR A 57 -6.52 -17.36 -36.03
C THR A 57 -6.37 -15.83 -35.97
N PRO A 58 -7.30 -15.01 -36.49
CA PRO A 58 -7.21 -13.54 -36.44
C PRO A 58 -6.88 -12.94 -35.05
N PRO A 59 -7.39 -13.47 -33.91
CA PRO A 59 -6.97 -13.04 -32.59
C PRO A 59 -5.57 -13.52 -32.17
N GLU A 60 -5.09 -14.65 -32.69
CA GLU A 60 -3.72 -15.14 -32.50
C GLU A 60 -2.70 -14.43 -33.39
N GLU A 61 -3.05 -14.05 -34.62
CA GLU A 61 -2.23 -13.18 -35.47
C GLU A 61 -2.09 -11.78 -34.85
N ALA A 62 -3.15 -11.26 -34.24
CA ALA A 62 -3.10 -10.02 -33.46
C ALA A 62 -2.23 -10.18 -32.19
N ALA A 63 -2.32 -11.33 -31.50
CA ALA A 63 -1.47 -11.64 -30.35
C ALA A 63 0.01 -11.88 -30.73
N ALA A 64 0.27 -12.43 -31.92
CA ALA A 64 1.60 -12.66 -32.47
C ALA A 64 2.22 -11.34 -32.97
N LYS A 65 1.43 -10.45 -33.57
CA LYS A 65 1.89 -9.11 -34.00
C LYS A 65 2.15 -8.18 -32.80
N GLU A 66 1.32 -8.19 -31.77
CA GLU A 66 1.58 -7.43 -30.53
C GLU A 66 2.75 -8.00 -29.71
N SER A 67 2.93 -9.33 -29.67
CA SER A 67 4.09 -9.92 -28.98
C SER A 67 5.39 -9.74 -29.76
N ALA A 68 5.35 -9.68 -31.10
CA ALA A 68 6.51 -9.37 -31.94
C ALA A 68 7.00 -7.93 -31.79
N ASP A 69 6.11 -6.96 -31.52
CA ASP A 69 6.48 -5.55 -31.29
C ASP A 69 7.11 -5.29 -29.90
N SER A 70 7.14 -6.28 -29.01
CA SER A 70 7.74 -6.16 -27.66
C SER A 70 9.20 -6.60 -27.55
N LYS A 71 9.91 -6.83 -28.67
CA LYS A 71 11.33 -7.22 -28.74
C LYS A 71 12.28 -6.07 -28.31
N GLY A 72 12.11 -5.57 -27.09
CA GLY A 72 12.94 -4.54 -26.49
C GLY A 72 12.66 -4.23 -25.01
N VAL A 73 11.52 -4.67 -24.45
CA VAL A 73 11.16 -4.32 -23.06
C VAL A 73 11.50 -5.45 -22.10
N VAL A 74 12.43 -5.21 -21.17
CA VAL A 74 12.80 -6.15 -20.10
C VAL A 74 11.61 -6.30 -19.14
N LYS A 75 10.92 -7.44 -19.20
CA LYS A 75 9.81 -7.75 -18.28
C LYS A 75 10.30 -7.92 -16.84
N PHE A 76 9.52 -7.45 -15.86
CA PHE A 76 9.84 -7.56 -14.44
C PHE A 76 9.44 -8.92 -13.85
N GLY A 77 10.28 -9.44 -12.95
CA GLY A 77 9.93 -10.60 -12.11
C GLY A 77 9.02 -10.23 -10.94
N TRP A 78 8.48 -11.24 -10.24
CA TRP A 78 7.49 -11.03 -9.16
C TRP A 78 8.01 -10.21 -7.97
N VAL A 79 9.29 -10.34 -7.61
CA VAL A 79 9.90 -9.57 -6.50
C VAL A 79 9.94 -8.09 -6.84
N LYS A 80 10.57 -7.74 -7.96
CA LYS A 80 10.78 -6.35 -8.36
C LYS A 80 9.49 -5.69 -8.85
N GLY A 81 8.66 -6.42 -9.60
CA GLY A 81 7.44 -5.89 -10.20
C GLY A 81 6.27 -5.81 -9.23
N VAL A 82 6.05 -6.83 -8.40
CA VAL A 82 4.85 -6.90 -7.54
C VAL A 82 5.21 -6.62 -6.08
N LEU A 83 6.11 -7.41 -5.47
CA LEU A 83 6.39 -7.33 -4.04
C LEU A 83 6.90 -5.95 -3.62
N VAL A 84 7.96 -5.46 -4.28
CA VAL A 84 8.55 -4.14 -4.01
C VAL A 84 7.53 -3.02 -4.19
N ARG A 85 6.74 -3.06 -5.26
CA ARG A 85 5.71 -2.04 -5.53
C ARG A 85 4.58 -2.05 -4.50
N CYS A 86 4.11 -3.22 -4.11
CA CYS A 86 3.08 -3.33 -3.07
C CYS A 86 3.62 -2.83 -1.73
N MET A 87 4.84 -3.22 -1.35
CA MET A 87 5.45 -2.75 -0.09
C MET A 87 5.61 -1.23 -0.05
N LEU A 88 6.08 -0.61 -1.14
CA LEU A 88 6.21 0.85 -1.22
C LEU A 88 4.88 1.59 -1.11
N ASN A 89 3.80 1.04 -1.66
CA ASN A 89 2.48 1.68 -1.62
C ASN A 89 1.69 1.38 -0.35
N ILE A 90 2.06 0.34 0.40
CA ILE A 90 1.49 0.05 1.72
C ILE A 90 2.23 0.88 2.77
N TRP A 91 3.57 0.88 2.75
CA TRP A 91 4.38 1.70 3.65
C TRP A 91 4.35 3.19 3.24
N GLY A 92 3.27 3.86 3.63
CA GLY A 92 3.09 5.30 3.42
C GLY A 92 3.48 6.16 4.62
N VAL A 93 3.07 7.43 4.54
CA VAL A 93 3.16 8.47 5.60
C VAL A 93 2.79 7.93 6.98
N MET A 94 1.73 7.12 7.02
CA MET A 94 1.08 6.70 8.25
C MET A 94 1.99 5.86 9.14
N LEU A 95 2.98 5.14 8.58
CA LEU A 95 3.90 4.32 9.36
C LEU A 95 4.74 5.16 10.32
N PHE A 96 5.24 6.32 9.87
CA PHE A 96 6.15 7.13 10.67
C PHE A 96 5.46 8.24 11.47
N ILE A 97 4.39 8.82 10.92
CA ILE A 97 3.76 10.02 11.49
C ILE A 97 2.55 9.68 12.38
N ARG A 98 1.80 8.64 12.02
CA ARG A 98 0.51 8.35 12.68
C ARG A 98 0.52 7.09 13.52
N MET A 99 1.47 6.16 13.32
CA MET A 99 1.52 4.91 14.08
C MET A 99 1.75 5.16 15.58
N SER A 100 2.62 6.11 15.96
CA SER A 100 2.82 6.50 17.37
C SER A 100 1.52 7.04 17.98
N TRP A 101 0.82 7.93 17.27
CA TRP A 101 -0.43 8.53 17.74
C TRP A 101 -1.56 7.51 17.88
N ILE A 102 -1.70 6.58 16.93
CA ILE A 102 -2.70 5.51 17.01
C ILE A 102 -2.49 4.67 18.28
N VAL A 103 -1.24 4.32 18.60
CA VAL A 103 -0.91 3.60 19.84
C VAL A 103 -1.17 4.48 21.07
N GLY A 104 -0.89 5.78 20.99
CA GLY A 104 -1.18 6.73 22.06
C GLY A 104 -2.68 6.83 22.41
N GLN A 105 -3.56 6.82 21.40
CA GLN A 105 -5.02 6.93 21.55
C GLN A 105 -5.67 5.58 21.91
N ALA A 106 -5.43 4.55 21.09
CA ALA A 106 -6.11 3.26 21.24
C ALA A 106 -5.43 2.35 22.28
N GLY A 107 -4.17 2.60 22.62
CA GLY A 107 -3.34 1.66 23.39
C GLY A 107 -2.84 0.50 22.54
N ILE A 108 -1.89 -0.26 23.06
CA ILE A 108 -1.19 -1.33 22.33
C ILE A 108 -2.17 -2.42 21.87
N ALA A 109 -3.05 -2.88 22.76
CA ALA A 109 -3.94 -4.02 22.47
C ALA A 109 -4.94 -3.69 21.35
N LEU A 110 -5.59 -2.52 21.42
CA LEU A 110 -6.55 -2.11 20.39
C LEU A 110 -5.85 -1.64 19.12
N ALA A 111 -4.65 -1.05 19.19
CA ALA A 111 -3.86 -0.77 18.00
C ALA A 111 -3.49 -2.06 17.25
N CYS A 112 -3.05 -3.11 17.96
CA CYS A 112 -2.83 -4.42 17.35
C CYS A 112 -4.10 -5.01 16.73
N LEU A 113 -5.26 -4.82 17.37
CA LEU A 113 -6.55 -5.22 16.81
C LEU A 113 -6.91 -4.43 15.55
N ILE A 114 -6.68 -3.12 15.52
CA ILE A 114 -6.87 -2.26 14.34
C ILE A 114 -6.00 -2.74 13.17
N VAL A 115 -4.71 -2.99 13.42
CA VAL A 115 -3.80 -3.54 12.41
C VAL A 115 -4.30 -4.91 11.94
N GLY A 116 -4.66 -5.80 12.87
CA GLY A 116 -5.18 -7.13 12.55
C GLY A 116 -6.44 -7.11 11.69
N MET A 117 -7.42 -6.25 12.02
CA MET A 117 -8.64 -6.08 11.21
C MET A 117 -8.32 -5.59 9.80
N ALA A 118 -7.44 -4.58 9.67
CA ALA A 118 -7.03 -4.08 8.36
C ALA A 118 -6.27 -5.15 7.55
N THR A 119 -5.42 -5.95 8.19
CA THR A 119 -4.73 -7.08 7.55
C THR A 119 -5.73 -8.15 7.09
N VAL A 120 -6.78 -8.45 7.85
CA VAL A 120 -7.83 -9.39 7.44
C VAL A 120 -8.56 -8.88 6.21
N VAL A 121 -9.02 -7.62 6.22
CA VAL A 121 -9.72 -7.00 5.07
C VAL A 121 -8.85 -7.03 3.81
N THR A 122 -7.59 -6.63 3.94
CA THR A 122 -6.65 -6.61 2.81
C THR A 122 -6.25 -8.02 2.34
N THR A 123 -6.16 -9.00 3.24
CA THR A 123 -5.88 -10.40 2.86
C THR A 123 -7.04 -11.01 2.07
N ILE A 124 -8.29 -10.80 2.52
CA ILE A 124 -9.49 -11.26 1.79
C ILE A 124 -9.54 -10.61 0.40
N THR A 125 -9.25 -9.30 0.33
CA THR A 125 -9.19 -8.57 -0.94
C THR A 125 -8.06 -9.07 -1.83
N GLY A 126 -6.87 -9.33 -1.26
CA GLY A 126 -5.71 -9.86 -1.96
C GLY A 126 -5.95 -11.27 -2.52
N LEU A 127 -6.64 -12.14 -1.78
CA LEU A 127 -7.07 -13.46 -2.27
C LEU A 127 -8.08 -13.33 -3.42
N SER A 128 -9.02 -12.39 -3.34
CA SER A 128 -9.99 -12.12 -4.41
C SER A 128 -9.29 -11.61 -5.68
N THR A 129 -8.37 -10.66 -5.55
CA THR A 129 -7.54 -10.18 -6.66
C THR A 129 -6.67 -11.27 -7.24
N SER A 130 -6.14 -12.17 -6.40
CA SER A 130 -5.35 -13.32 -6.85
C SER A 130 -6.19 -14.27 -7.70
N ALA A 131 -7.42 -14.58 -7.27
CA ALA A 131 -8.34 -15.40 -8.04
C ALA A 131 -8.66 -14.78 -9.41
N ILE A 132 -8.91 -13.46 -9.44
CA ILE A 132 -9.11 -12.69 -10.69
C ILE A 132 -7.87 -12.78 -11.58
N ALA A 133 -6.67 -12.55 -11.03
CA ALA A 133 -5.42 -12.57 -11.79
C ALA A 133 -5.07 -13.96 -12.35
N THR A 134 -5.54 -15.04 -11.72
CA THR A 134 -5.35 -16.42 -12.23
C THR A 134 -6.44 -16.87 -13.21
N ASN A 135 -7.49 -16.07 -13.40
CA ASN A 135 -8.60 -16.42 -14.28
C ASN A 135 -8.46 -15.74 -15.65
N GLY A 136 -8.09 -16.51 -16.67
CA GLY A 136 -7.99 -16.05 -18.06
C GLY A 136 -6.66 -15.39 -18.44
N PHE A 137 -6.65 -14.76 -19.62
CA PHE A 137 -5.45 -14.15 -20.21
C PHE A 137 -5.19 -12.76 -19.62
N VAL A 138 -4.12 -12.66 -18.83
CA VAL A 138 -3.61 -11.38 -18.33
C VAL A 138 -2.85 -10.65 -19.44
N ARG A 139 -3.56 -9.83 -20.22
CA ARG A 139 -2.92 -8.89 -21.18
C ARG A 139 -2.54 -7.59 -20.48
N GLY A 140 -1.76 -6.74 -21.16
CA GLY A 140 -1.10 -5.57 -20.57
C GLY A 140 -1.95 -4.34 -20.22
N GLY A 141 -3.17 -4.53 -19.73
CA GLY A 141 -4.09 -3.43 -19.41
C GLY A 141 -4.14 -3.02 -17.92
N GLY A 142 -3.31 -3.58 -17.04
CA GLY A 142 -3.30 -3.25 -15.61
C GLY A 142 -4.48 -3.84 -14.83
N ALA A 143 -4.76 -3.31 -13.62
CA ALA A 143 -5.76 -3.86 -12.72
C ALA A 143 -7.19 -3.71 -13.24
N TYR A 144 -7.53 -2.59 -13.87
CA TYR A 144 -8.86 -2.39 -14.45
C TYR A 144 -9.18 -3.44 -15.51
N TYR A 145 -8.25 -3.68 -16.43
CA TYR A 145 -8.44 -4.66 -17.50
C TYR A 145 -8.61 -6.10 -16.98
N LEU A 146 -7.87 -6.45 -15.93
CA LEU A 146 -8.02 -7.74 -15.23
C LEU A 146 -9.43 -7.90 -14.65
N ILE A 147 -9.95 -6.85 -14.01
CA ILE A 147 -11.26 -6.86 -13.34
C ILE A 147 -12.39 -6.86 -14.38
N SER A 148 -12.34 -5.98 -15.39
CA SER A 148 -13.42 -5.83 -16.37
C SER A 148 -13.61 -7.08 -17.24
N ARG A 149 -12.54 -7.81 -17.56
CA ARG A 149 -12.63 -9.06 -18.31
C ARG A 149 -13.10 -10.25 -17.48
N SER A 150 -12.78 -10.28 -16.19
CA SER A 150 -13.15 -11.40 -15.32
C SER A 150 -14.57 -11.26 -14.76
N LEU A 151 -14.99 -10.04 -14.43
CA LEU A 151 -16.28 -9.76 -13.78
C LEU A 151 -17.32 -9.13 -14.72
N GLY A 152 -16.91 -8.72 -15.92
CA GLY A 152 -17.75 -8.01 -16.88
C GLY A 152 -17.67 -6.48 -16.76
N PRO A 153 -18.21 -5.77 -17.76
CA PRO A 153 -18.05 -4.31 -17.90
C PRO A 153 -18.78 -3.52 -16.81
N GLU A 154 -19.91 -4.00 -16.28
CA GLU A 154 -20.70 -3.29 -15.26
C GLU A 154 -19.93 -3.17 -13.93
N PHE A 155 -19.37 -4.28 -13.47
CA PHE A 155 -18.53 -4.33 -12.26
C PHE A 155 -17.18 -3.67 -12.51
N GLY A 156 -16.54 -3.97 -13.64
CA GLY A 156 -15.25 -3.39 -14.02
C GLY A 156 -15.30 -1.87 -14.10
N GLY A 157 -16.33 -1.32 -14.74
CA GLY A 157 -16.51 0.13 -14.89
C GLY A 157 -16.68 0.85 -13.56
N SER A 158 -17.56 0.32 -12.71
CA SER A 158 -17.87 0.91 -11.40
C SER A 158 -16.66 0.85 -10.45
N ILE A 159 -16.00 -0.31 -10.37
CA ILE A 159 -14.79 -0.49 -9.54
C ILE A 159 -13.65 0.37 -10.07
N GLY A 160 -13.46 0.43 -11.39
CA GLY A 160 -12.42 1.23 -12.04
C GLY A 160 -12.57 2.73 -11.77
N LEU A 161 -13.79 3.27 -11.83
CA LEU A 161 -14.05 4.69 -11.57
C LEU A 161 -13.77 5.05 -10.10
N ILE A 162 -14.27 4.25 -9.16
CA ILE A 162 -14.03 4.46 -7.72
C ILE A 162 -12.54 4.34 -7.41
N PHE A 163 -11.86 3.35 -7.99
CA PHE A 163 -10.43 3.13 -7.77
C PHE A 163 -9.57 4.26 -8.35
N ALA A 164 -9.91 4.80 -9.52
CA ALA A 164 -9.23 5.96 -10.10
C ALA A 164 -9.38 7.20 -9.20
N PHE A 165 -10.59 7.45 -8.70
CA PHE A 165 -10.85 8.57 -7.78
C PHE A 165 -10.14 8.40 -6.43
N ALA A 166 -10.16 7.19 -5.87
CA ALA A 166 -9.46 6.89 -4.62
C ALA A 166 -7.95 7.13 -4.73
N ASN A 167 -7.32 6.71 -5.84
CA ASN A 167 -5.91 6.98 -6.09
C ASN A 167 -5.64 8.49 -6.26
N ALA A 168 -6.54 9.24 -6.90
CA ALA A 168 -6.40 10.69 -7.05
C ALA A 168 -6.45 11.42 -5.69
N VAL A 169 -7.36 11.03 -4.80
CA VAL A 169 -7.44 11.56 -3.43
C VAL A 169 -6.23 11.12 -2.59
N ALA A 170 -5.74 9.90 -2.77
CA ALA A 170 -4.57 9.39 -2.07
C ALA A 170 -3.30 10.20 -2.38
N VAL A 171 -3.13 10.69 -3.63
CA VAL A 171 -2.02 11.61 -3.97
C VAL A 171 -2.03 12.83 -3.05
N ALA A 172 -3.19 13.46 -2.85
CA ALA A 172 -3.30 14.63 -1.98
C ALA A 172 -2.93 14.28 -0.54
N MET A 173 -3.40 13.13 -0.02
CA MET A 173 -3.06 12.68 1.33
C MET A 173 -1.55 12.47 1.51
N TYR A 174 -0.87 11.82 0.55
CA TYR A 174 0.57 11.57 0.64
C TYR A 174 1.39 12.85 0.54
N VAL A 175 1.00 13.78 -0.33
CA VAL A 175 1.66 15.08 -0.49
C VAL A 175 1.45 15.97 0.75
N VAL A 176 0.26 15.94 1.36
CA VAL A 176 0.01 16.65 2.63
C VAL A 176 0.88 16.08 3.75
N GLY A 177 1.01 14.76 3.86
CA GLY A 177 1.89 14.14 4.85
C GLY A 177 3.37 14.48 4.65
N PHE A 178 3.81 14.59 3.39
CA PHE A 178 5.15 15.11 3.07
C PHE A 178 5.30 16.56 3.54
N ALA A 179 4.35 17.43 3.17
CA ALA A 179 4.39 18.85 3.50
C ALA A 179 4.35 19.09 5.02
N GLU A 180 3.53 18.35 5.78
CA GLU A 180 3.51 18.39 7.25
C GLU A 180 4.88 18.09 7.85
N THR A 181 5.58 17.08 7.31
CA THR A 181 6.94 16.75 7.78
C THR A 181 7.94 17.85 7.44
N VAL A 182 7.88 18.41 6.24
CA VAL A 182 8.77 19.51 5.84
C VAL A 182 8.54 20.75 6.71
N VAL A 183 7.28 21.14 6.93
CA VAL A 183 6.93 22.26 7.81
C VAL A 183 7.39 22.00 9.24
N GLY A 184 7.23 20.78 9.77
CA GLY A 184 7.73 20.40 11.08
C GLY A 184 9.25 20.58 11.22
N LEU A 185 10.02 20.30 10.16
CA LEU A 185 11.47 20.56 10.14
C LEU A 185 11.79 22.06 10.05
N LEU A 186 11.03 22.83 9.26
CA LEU A 186 11.19 24.28 9.14
C LEU A 186 10.91 24.98 10.47
N ALA A 187 9.86 24.55 11.18
CA ALA A 187 9.52 25.05 12.52
C ALA A 187 10.66 24.78 13.52
N GLY A 188 11.34 23.62 13.41
CA GLY A 188 12.51 23.30 14.23
C GLY A 188 13.73 24.20 14.01
N VAL A 189 13.80 24.93 12.88
CA VAL A 189 14.89 25.87 12.53
C VAL A 189 14.42 27.33 12.59
N ASP A 190 13.20 27.59 13.09
CA ASP A 190 12.56 28.90 13.16
C ASP A 190 12.48 29.60 11.78
N ALA A 191 12.29 28.81 10.72
CA ALA A 191 12.23 29.26 9.33
C ALA A 191 10.79 29.21 8.77
N ILE A 192 9.80 29.50 9.61
CA ILE A 192 8.38 29.52 9.21
C ILE A 192 8.14 30.72 8.26
N MET A 193 7.50 30.47 7.12
CA MET A 193 7.32 31.51 6.09
C MET A 193 6.05 32.33 6.36
N THR A 194 4.96 31.65 6.70
CA THR A 194 3.66 32.28 7.03
C THR A 194 3.04 31.66 8.28
N ASP A 195 1.97 30.89 8.13
CA ASP A 195 1.33 30.09 9.18
C ASP A 195 1.53 28.60 8.87
N GLU A 196 1.58 27.73 9.88
CA GLU A 196 1.80 26.28 9.69
C GLU A 196 0.83 25.65 8.66
N LEU A 197 -0.46 26.00 8.73
CA LEU A 197 -1.47 25.48 7.80
C LEU A 197 -1.27 26.00 6.36
N ASN A 198 -0.85 27.26 6.21
CA ASN A 198 -0.64 27.86 4.89
C ASN A 198 0.67 27.37 4.29
N ASP A 199 1.70 27.16 5.11
CA ASP A 199 2.98 26.59 4.69
C ASP A 199 2.80 25.14 4.19
N ILE A 200 1.96 24.33 4.85
CA ILE A 200 1.61 22.98 4.36
C ILE A 200 0.97 23.05 2.97
N ARG A 201 0.06 24.01 2.75
CA ARG A 201 -0.61 24.20 1.44
C ARG A 201 0.36 24.64 0.35
N ILE A 202 1.27 25.57 0.66
CA ILE A 202 2.27 26.07 -0.30
C ILE A 202 3.23 24.95 -0.69
N ILE A 203 3.82 24.27 0.29
CA ILE A 203 4.78 23.18 0.05
C ILE A 203 4.09 22.00 -0.67
N GLY A 204 2.86 21.66 -0.28
CA GLY A 204 2.07 20.64 -0.96
C GLY A 204 1.80 20.98 -2.43
N THR A 205 1.44 22.24 -2.71
CA THR A 205 1.17 22.70 -4.09
C THR A 205 2.43 22.66 -4.97
N ILE A 206 3.58 23.10 -4.43
CA ILE A 206 4.86 23.02 -5.14
C ILE A 206 5.22 21.55 -5.42
N THR A 207 5.05 20.69 -4.42
CA THR A 207 5.41 19.27 -4.50
C THR A 207 4.56 18.53 -5.54
N VAL A 208 3.24 18.75 -5.57
CA VAL A 208 2.37 18.06 -6.54
C VAL A 208 2.67 18.50 -7.98
N ILE A 209 3.01 19.77 -8.21
CA ILE A 209 3.42 20.26 -9.54
C ILE A 209 4.73 19.61 -9.98
N LEU A 210 5.71 19.47 -9.07
CA LEU A 210 6.97 18.78 -9.35
C LEU A 210 6.76 17.29 -9.64
N LEU A 211 5.94 16.61 -8.83
CA LEU A 211 5.60 15.19 -9.05
C LEU A 211 4.89 14.99 -10.39
N LEU A 212 3.99 15.90 -10.77
CA LEU A 212 3.35 15.88 -12.08
C LEU A 212 4.39 16.02 -13.21
N GLY A 213 5.33 16.96 -13.09
CA GLY A 213 6.44 17.11 -14.03
C GLY A 213 7.28 15.84 -14.19
N ILE A 214 7.60 15.16 -13.08
CA ILE A 214 8.33 13.89 -13.08
C ILE A 214 7.51 12.79 -13.77
N SER A 215 6.21 12.70 -13.48
CA SER A 215 5.34 11.69 -14.08
C SER A 215 5.18 11.83 -15.59
N LEU A 216 5.27 13.07 -16.11
CA LEU A 216 5.20 13.36 -17.56
C LEU A 216 6.53 13.12 -18.28
N ALA A 217 7.68 13.26 -17.59
CA ALA A 217 9.01 13.15 -18.21
C ALA A 217 9.46 11.71 -18.52
N GLY A 218 8.87 10.68 -17.90
CA GLY A 218 9.06 9.29 -18.33
C GLY A 218 8.99 8.22 -17.24
N MET A 219 8.28 7.13 -17.53
CA MET A 219 8.04 5.95 -16.68
C MET A 219 9.32 5.17 -16.28
N GLU A 220 10.39 5.24 -17.07
CA GLU A 220 11.62 4.49 -16.79
C GLU A 220 12.38 5.02 -15.57
N TRP A 221 12.38 6.33 -15.38
CA TRP A 221 13.01 6.99 -14.23
C TRP A 221 12.27 6.68 -12.93
N GLU A 222 10.93 6.60 -12.99
CA GLU A 222 10.07 6.21 -11.87
C GLU A 222 10.47 4.83 -11.30
N ALA A 223 10.58 3.82 -12.17
CA ALA A 223 10.89 2.46 -11.74
C ALA A 223 12.28 2.32 -11.09
N LYS A 224 13.27 3.10 -11.56
CA LYS A 224 14.61 3.14 -10.96
C LYS A 224 14.59 3.89 -9.62
N ALA A 225 13.86 5.01 -9.54
CA ALA A 225 13.72 5.78 -8.31
C ALA A 225 13.03 4.97 -7.20
N GLN A 226 11.98 4.20 -7.50
CA GLN A 226 11.27 3.37 -6.52
C GLN A 226 12.19 2.39 -5.77
N ILE A 227 13.17 1.78 -6.45
CA ILE A 227 14.11 0.85 -5.81
C ILE A 227 15.02 1.60 -4.82
N PHE A 228 15.54 2.76 -5.24
CA PHE A 228 16.35 3.61 -4.35
C PHE A 228 15.55 4.06 -3.13
N LEU A 229 14.32 4.51 -3.33
CA LEU A 229 13.39 4.92 -2.28
C LEU A 229 13.10 3.75 -1.31
N LEU A 230 12.90 2.53 -1.83
CA LEU A 230 12.71 1.35 -0.98
C LEU A 230 13.91 1.08 -0.06
N VAL A 231 15.14 1.20 -0.59
CA VAL A 231 16.34 0.99 0.22
C VAL A 231 16.42 2.01 1.35
N VAL A 232 16.14 3.28 1.07
CA VAL A 232 16.09 4.34 2.10
C VAL A 232 15.03 4.02 3.15
N LEU A 233 13.85 3.58 2.73
CA LEU A 233 12.73 3.25 3.61
C LEU A 233 13.05 2.06 4.53
N ILE A 234 13.59 0.97 4.00
CA ILE A 234 14.00 -0.20 4.80
C ILE A 234 15.09 0.21 5.80
N THR A 235 16.06 1.02 5.36
CA THR A 235 17.14 1.50 6.24
C THR A 235 16.58 2.37 7.37
N ALA A 236 15.57 3.21 7.09
CA ALA A 236 14.88 4.00 8.11
C ALA A 236 14.12 3.13 9.13
N ILE A 237 13.41 2.09 8.67
CA ILE A 237 12.71 1.15 9.57
C ILE A 237 13.71 0.41 10.47
N ILE A 238 14.84 -0.06 9.91
CA ILE A 238 15.89 -0.72 10.69
C ILE A 238 16.51 0.26 11.70
N ASN A 239 16.79 1.50 11.31
CA ASN A 239 17.32 2.54 12.19
C ASN A 239 16.37 2.89 13.35
N TYR A 240 15.05 2.87 13.11
CA TYR A 240 14.05 3.00 14.17
C TYR A 240 14.16 1.86 15.17
N PHE A 241 14.15 0.60 14.71
CA PHE A 241 14.24 -0.55 15.61
C PHE A 241 15.55 -0.58 16.38
N ILE A 242 16.70 -0.32 15.74
CA ILE A 242 17.99 -0.23 16.44
C ILE A 242 17.97 0.90 17.48
N GLY A 243 17.43 2.08 17.12
CA GLY A 243 17.30 3.21 18.02
C GLY A 243 16.46 2.91 19.26
N SER A 244 15.37 2.16 19.09
CA SER A 244 14.48 1.76 20.20
C SER A 244 15.21 0.96 21.30
N PHE A 245 16.27 0.22 20.95
CA PHE A 245 17.06 -0.56 21.91
C PHE A 245 18.16 0.25 22.62
N ILE A 246 18.42 1.49 22.19
CA ILE A 246 19.50 2.33 22.73
C ILE A 246 18.89 3.50 23.51
N PRO A 247 18.61 3.34 24.81
CA PRO A 247 18.13 4.45 25.64
C PRO A 247 19.23 5.50 25.81
N LEU A 248 18.88 6.77 25.58
CA LEU A 248 19.77 7.93 25.76
C LEU A 248 19.14 8.90 26.76
N LYS A 249 19.88 9.28 27.79
CA LYS A 249 19.41 10.20 28.84
C LYS A 249 18.88 11.54 28.30
N SER A 250 19.45 12.02 27.21
CA SER A 250 18.99 13.26 26.55
C SER A 250 17.57 13.16 25.97
N LYS A 251 17.03 11.96 25.78
CA LYS A 251 15.72 11.70 25.16
C LYS A 251 14.63 11.32 26.18
N GLU A 252 15.02 11.15 27.45
CA GLU A 252 14.09 10.78 28.53
C GLU A 252 13.05 11.88 28.79
N SER A 253 13.44 13.16 28.73
CA SER A 253 12.51 14.28 28.91
C SER A 253 11.45 14.40 27.81
N VAL A 254 11.73 13.85 26.63
CA VAL A 254 10.83 13.84 25.46
C VAL A 254 9.90 12.61 25.50
N GLY A 255 10.04 11.76 26.52
CA GLY A 255 9.17 10.61 26.78
C GLY A 255 9.69 9.27 26.30
N PHE A 256 10.91 9.19 25.74
CA PHE A 256 11.56 7.93 25.38
C PHE A 256 12.40 7.41 26.54
N LEU A 257 11.90 6.38 27.22
CA LEU A 257 12.50 5.81 28.43
C LEU A 257 13.10 4.41 28.21
N GLY A 258 13.02 3.90 26.98
CA GLY A 258 13.42 2.54 26.63
C GLY A 258 12.38 1.50 27.03
N TYR A 259 12.64 0.24 26.66
CA TYR A 259 11.71 -0.86 26.90
C TYR A 259 11.54 -1.17 28.40
N ASP A 260 10.34 -0.92 28.93
CA ASP A 260 9.99 -1.29 30.31
C ASP A 260 8.57 -1.89 30.36
N GLY A 261 8.40 -2.93 31.19
CA GLY A 261 7.12 -3.61 31.36
C GLY A 261 6.04 -2.74 32.01
N THR A 262 6.42 -1.73 32.79
CA THR A 262 5.49 -0.79 33.42
C THR A 262 4.89 0.18 32.39
N ILE A 263 5.71 0.73 31.50
CA ILE A 263 5.27 1.58 30.38
C ILE A 263 4.36 0.78 29.45
N MET A 264 4.78 -0.45 29.12
CA MET A 264 3.95 -1.34 28.31
C MET A 264 2.59 -1.57 28.95
N TRP A 265 2.52 -1.84 30.26
CA TRP A 265 1.27 -2.07 30.97
C TRP A 265 0.37 -0.83 31.03
N GLU A 266 0.96 0.35 31.27
CA GLU A 266 0.23 1.62 31.26
C GLU A 266 -0.38 1.91 29.88
N ASN A 267 0.36 1.62 28.82
CA ASN A 267 -0.08 1.82 27.43
C ASN A 267 -0.95 0.69 26.87
N MET A 268 -1.25 -0.37 27.63
CA MET A 268 -2.07 -1.49 27.12
C MET A 268 -3.52 -1.10 26.85
N GLY A 269 -4.14 -0.29 27.72
CA GLY A 269 -5.54 0.14 27.60
C GLY A 269 -5.71 1.37 26.71
N PRO A 270 -6.91 1.66 26.17
CA PRO A 270 -7.17 2.89 25.42
C PRO A 270 -7.22 4.14 26.30
N ASP A 271 -6.87 5.29 25.71
CA ASP A 271 -7.11 6.63 26.25
C ASP A 271 -7.43 7.57 25.08
N PHE A 272 -8.69 7.53 24.65
CA PHE A 272 -9.18 8.36 23.55
C PHE A 272 -9.37 9.81 24.02
N ARG A 273 -8.58 10.73 23.45
CA ARG A 273 -8.66 12.18 23.71
C ARG A 273 -9.18 12.93 22.49
N GLY A 274 -9.71 14.14 22.70
CA GLY A 274 -10.17 15.01 21.61
C GLY A 274 -11.47 14.55 20.93
N GLY A 275 -12.26 13.68 21.56
CA GLY A 275 -13.51 13.17 20.99
C GLY A 275 -13.31 12.04 19.97
N GLU A 276 -12.09 11.51 19.87
CA GLU A 276 -11.80 10.35 19.03
C GLU A 276 -12.46 9.08 19.57
N THR A 277 -12.75 8.15 18.67
CA THR A 277 -13.37 6.86 18.97
C THR A 277 -12.57 5.74 18.32
N PHE A 278 -12.84 4.51 18.72
CA PHE A 278 -12.20 3.34 18.10
C PHE A 278 -12.29 3.33 16.56
N PHE A 279 -13.47 3.66 16.00
CA PHE A 279 -13.67 3.65 14.55
C PHE A 279 -13.07 4.86 13.84
N SER A 280 -12.95 6.01 14.49
CA SER A 280 -12.25 7.16 13.89
C SER A 280 -10.75 6.87 13.79
N VAL A 281 -10.13 6.30 14.82
CA VAL A 281 -8.73 5.87 14.79
C VAL A 281 -8.52 4.76 13.74
N PHE A 282 -9.44 3.81 13.62
CA PHE A 282 -9.40 2.80 12.55
C PHE A 282 -9.46 3.43 11.15
N ALA A 283 -10.33 4.42 10.93
CA ALA A 283 -10.45 5.10 9.65
C ALA A 283 -9.18 5.90 9.28
N ILE A 284 -8.48 6.47 10.26
CA ILE A 284 -7.18 7.14 10.06
C ILE A 284 -6.09 6.11 9.71
N PHE A 285 -6.13 4.91 10.29
CA PHE A 285 -5.17 3.84 10.01
C PHE A 285 -5.40 3.17 8.65
N PHE A 286 -6.65 2.96 8.23
CA PHE A 286 -6.98 2.11 7.09
C PHE A 286 -6.26 2.47 5.76
N PRO A 287 -6.03 3.76 5.41
CA PRO A 287 -5.22 4.12 4.24
C PRO A 287 -3.80 3.53 4.24
N ALA A 288 -3.22 3.25 5.42
CA ALA A 288 -1.93 2.59 5.55
C ALA A 288 -1.93 1.14 5.02
N ALA A 289 -3.10 0.54 4.79
CA ALA A 289 -3.24 -0.84 4.33
C ALA A 289 -3.71 -0.94 2.85
N THR A 290 -4.19 0.14 2.22
CA THR A 290 -4.91 0.08 0.93
C THR A 290 -4.06 -0.13 -0.34
N GLY A 291 -2.72 -0.07 -0.25
CA GLY A 291 -1.79 -0.11 -1.40
C GLY A 291 -1.60 -1.47 -2.12
N ILE A 292 -2.47 -2.46 -1.89
CA ILE A 292 -2.27 -3.85 -2.34
C ILE A 292 -2.41 -4.07 -3.86
N LEU A 293 -3.14 -3.18 -4.56
CA LEU A 293 -3.38 -3.28 -6.00
C LEU A 293 -2.27 -2.68 -6.87
N ALA A 294 -1.26 -2.06 -6.26
CA ALA A 294 -0.15 -1.44 -6.98
C ALA A 294 0.62 -2.43 -7.87
N GLY A 295 0.76 -3.68 -7.44
CA GLY A 295 1.40 -4.74 -8.22
C GLY A 295 0.55 -5.22 -9.40
N ALA A 296 -0.79 -5.20 -9.28
CA ALA A 296 -1.71 -5.58 -10.36
C ALA A 296 -1.80 -4.49 -11.45
N ASN A 297 -1.51 -3.23 -11.11
CA ASN A 297 -1.56 -2.11 -12.05
C ASN A 297 -0.50 -2.18 -13.17
N ILE A 298 0.58 -2.94 -12.99
CA ILE A 298 1.61 -3.15 -14.02
C ILE A 298 1.61 -4.59 -14.56
N SER A 299 0.45 -5.24 -14.57
CA SER A 299 0.31 -6.63 -15.02
C SER A 299 0.88 -6.88 -16.43
N GLY A 300 0.90 -5.88 -17.31
CA GLY A 300 1.50 -5.97 -18.65
C GLY A 300 3.01 -6.03 -18.71
N ASP A 301 3.68 -5.47 -17.70
CA ASP A 301 5.13 -5.37 -17.65
C ASP A 301 5.77 -6.56 -16.91
N LEU A 302 4.95 -7.49 -16.42
CA LEU A 302 5.40 -8.67 -15.69
C LEU A 302 5.72 -9.84 -16.63
N ALA A 303 6.75 -10.61 -16.29
CA ALA A 303 7.12 -11.82 -17.04
C ALA A 303 6.04 -12.91 -16.97
N ASP A 304 5.48 -13.13 -15.78
CA ASP A 304 4.38 -14.06 -15.52
C ASP A 304 3.42 -13.44 -14.48
N PRO A 305 2.32 -12.80 -14.93
CA PRO A 305 1.39 -12.12 -14.04
C PRO A 305 0.59 -13.08 -13.14
N GLN A 306 0.24 -14.27 -13.65
CA GLN A 306 -0.62 -15.24 -12.97
C GLN A 306 0.06 -15.79 -11.71
N LEU A 307 1.38 -16.02 -11.78
CA LEU A 307 2.17 -16.43 -10.62
C LEU A 307 2.67 -15.25 -9.77
N ALA A 308 3.01 -14.13 -10.41
CA ALA A 308 3.66 -13.00 -9.74
C ALA A 308 2.71 -12.22 -8.82
N ILE A 309 1.48 -11.94 -9.27
CA ILE A 309 0.52 -11.13 -8.52
C ILE A 309 0.17 -11.80 -7.18
N PRO A 310 -0.28 -13.07 -7.13
CA PRO A 310 -0.66 -13.70 -5.86
C PRO A 310 0.50 -13.79 -4.86
N ARG A 311 1.68 -14.20 -5.32
CA ARG A 311 2.86 -14.35 -4.45
C ARG A 311 3.35 -13.01 -3.92
N GLY A 312 3.45 -12.02 -4.80
CA GLY A 312 3.95 -10.70 -4.43
C GLY A 312 3.00 -9.95 -3.50
N THR A 313 1.70 -9.92 -3.82
CA THR A 313 0.71 -9.18 -3.02
C THR A 313 0.48 -9.80 -1.65
N LEU A 314 0.28 -11.12 -1.55
CA LEU A 314 0.04 -11.77 -0.25
C LEU A 314 1.26 -11.71 0.67
N LEU A 315 2.47 -11.89 0.11
CA LEU A 315 3.70 -11.74 0.89
C LEU A 315 3.93 -10.29 1.32
N ALA A 316 3.59 -9.30 0.48
CA ALA A 316 3.67 -7.89 0.84
C ALA A 316 2.75 -7.56 2.02
N ILE A 317 1.49 -8.02 2.00
CA ILE A 317 0.52 -7.83 3.08
C ILE A 317 1.04 -8.43 4.38
N LEU A 318 1.61 -9.64 4.33
CA LEU A 318 2.16 -10.31 5.50
C LEU A 318 3.36 -9.53 6.09
N ILE A 319 4.34 -9.17 5.25
CA ILE A 319 5.54 -8.45 5.70
C ILE A 319 5.16 -7.10 6.29
N THR A 320 4.33 -6.33 5.59
CA THR A 320 3.91 -5.00 6.03
C THR A 320 3.08 -5.07 7.32
N GLY A 321 2.16 -6.04 7.44
CA GLY A 321 1.37 -6.28 8.65
C GLY A 321 2.23 -6.62 9.86
N ILE A 322 3.24 -7.49 9.70
CA ILE A 322 4.20 -7.81 10.77
C ILE A 322 4.98 -6.56 11.19
N VAL A 323 5.44 -5.74 10.24
CA VAL A 323 6.16 -4.50 10.56
C VAL A 323 5.26 -3.51 11.31
N TYR A 324 4.00 -3.33 10.89
CA TYR A 324 3.06 -2.45 11.62
C TYR A 324 2.80 -2.94 13.05
N LEU A 325 2.60 -4.25 13.25
CA LEU A 325 2.46 -4.82 14.59
C LEU A 325 3.72 -4.62 15.44
N GLY A 326 4.89 -4.85 14.85
CA GLY A 326 6.18 -4.66 15.52
C GLY A 326 6.41 -3.20 15.93
N VAL A 327 6.12 -2.24 15.05
CA VAL A 327 6.21 -0.82 15.37
C VAL A 327 5.20 -0.44 16.45
N ALA A 328 3.95 -0.92 16.37
CA ALA A 328 2.91 -0.60 17.36
C ALA A 328 3.28 -1.05 18.78
N VAL A 329 3.77 -2.28 18.91
CA VAL A 329 4.22 -2.84 20.21
C VAL A 329 5.49 -2.14 20.68
N SER A 330 6.43 -1.88 19.77
CA SER A 330 7.67 -1.17 20.06
C SER A 330 7.41 0.23 20.60
N THR A 331 6.65 1.08 19.89
CA THR A 331 6.37 2.45 20.33
C THR A 331 5.65 2.48 21.68
N GLY A 332 4.63 1.65 21.87
CA GLY A 332 3.86 1.61 23.11
C GLY A 332 4.63 1.06 24.31
N SER A 333 5.70 0.29 24.11
CA SER A 333 6.49 -0.29 25.21
C SER A 333 7.70 0.56 25.61
N CYS A 334 8.08 1.56 24.82
CA CYS A 334 9.26 2.38 25.09
C CYS A 334 9.00 3.88 25.27
N ILE A 335 7.78 4.36 24.99
CA ILE A 335 7.43 5.79 25.04
C ILE A 335 6.17 6.00 25.90
N VAL A 336 6.17 7.04 26.72
CA VAL A 336 5.00 7.45 27.50
C VAL A 336 4.01 8.30 26.69
N ARG A 337 2.75 8.39 27.14
CA ARG A 337 1.70 9.11 26.40
C ARG A 337 1.95 10.60 26.26
N ASP A 338 2.40 11.20 27.35
CA ASP A 338 2.62 12.63 27.48
C ASP A 338 4.02 12.87 28.06
N ALA A 339 4.71 13.88 27.54
CA ALA A 339 6.00 14.33 28.06
C ALA A 339 6.17 15.84 27.87
N THR A 340 6.69 16.53 28.88
CA THR A 340 6.86 18.00 28.86
C THR A 340 8.07 18.44 28.03
N GLY A 341 9.11 17.61 27.92
CA GLY A 341 10.40 17.97 27.29
C GLY A 341 11.38 18.69 28.22
N ASN A 342 10.99 19.03 29.45
CA ASN A 342 11.82 19.77 30.39
C ASN A 342 12.66 18.83 31.27
N LEU A 343 13.97 19.10 31.38
CA LEU A 343 14.89 18.33 32.23
C LEU A 343 14.69 18.64 33.73
N ASN A 344 14.03 19.76 34.04
CA ASN A 344 13.79 20.19 35.42
C ASN A 344 12.58 19.53 36.08
N ASP A 345 11.77 18.77 35.33
CA ASP A 345 10.62 18.00 35.85
C ASP A 345 11.08 16.70 36.54
N THR A 346 12.32 16.70 37.04
CA THR A 346 12.91 15.56 37.75
C THR A 346 12.45 15.56 39.20
N VAL A 347 11.87 14.45 39.63
CA VAL A 347 11.32 14.28 40.97
C VAL A 347 12.47 14.21 41.97
N SER A 348 12.52 15.15 42.93
CA SER A 348 13.42 15.00 44.08
C SER A 348 12.99 13.79 44.91
N SER A 349 13.96 13.04 45.45
CA SER A 349 13.74 11.76 46.18
C SER A 349 12.65 11.75 47.27
N GLN A 350 12.18 12.91 47.75
CA GLN A 350 11.08 13.03 48.73
C GLN A 350 9.67 13.00 48.11
N PHE A 351 9.50 13.24 46.81
CA PHE A 351 8.21 13.29 46.11
C PHE A 351 7.84 12.01 45.34
N MET A 352 8.75 11.03 45.28
CA MET A 352 8.53 9.74 44.61
C MET A 352 7.38 8.91 45.20
N MET A 353 6.85 9.29 46.37
CA MET A 353 5.74 8.58 47.04
C MET A 353 4.34 8.92 46.52
N ASN A 354 4.15 10.02 45.78
CA ASN A 354 2.84 10.45 45.26
C ASN A 354 2.69 10.29 43.73
N CYS A 355 3.70 9.78 43.06
CA CYS A 355 3.76 9.71 41.60
C CYS A 355 3.32 8.30 41.14
N THR A 356 2.23 8.21 40.37
CA THR A 356 1.58 6.94 39.98
C THR A 356 1.93 6.45 38.58
N ASP A 357 2.52 7.30 37.75
CA ASP A 357 2.79 7.00 36.33
C ASP A 357 4.10 6.21 36.15
N ALA A 358 4.24 5.47 35.06
CA ALA A 358 5.44 4.67 34.80
C ALA A 358 6.72 5.54 34.67
N ALA A 359 6.57 6.80 34.27
CA ALA A 359 7.66 7.78 34.19
C ALA A 359 8.33 8.04 35.55
N CYS A 360 7.59 7.89 36.66
CA CYS A 360 8.07 8.14 38.01
C CYS A 360 9.22 7.20 38.41
N LYS A 361 9.25 5.98 37.87
CA LYS A 361 10.34 5.00 38.07
C LYS A 361 11.68 5.51 37.53
N PHE A 362 11.63 6.35 36.50
CA PHE A 362 12.80 6.95 35.87
C PHE A 362 13.13 8.34 36.43
N GLY A 363 12.41 8.78 37.47
CA GLY A 363 12.64 10.05 38.14
C GLY A 363 12.00 11.25 37.45
N TYR A 364 11.03 11.04 36.53
CA TYR A 364 10.26 12.09 35.86
C TYR A 364 8.81 12.08 36.32
N ASP A 365 8.23 13.27 36.52
CA ASP A 365 6.80 13.44 36.79
C ASP A 365 6.16 14.28 35.69
N PHE A 366 5.33 13.63 34.87
CA PHE A 366 4.57 14.26 33.79
C PHE A 366 3.09 14.46 34.14
N SER A 367 2.71 14.35 35.42
CA SER A 367 1.31 14.47 35.86
C SER A 367 0.66 15.82 35.52
N THR A 368 1.46 16.89 35.39
CA THR A 368 1.02 18.22 34.96
C THR A 368 0.39 18.20 33.56
N CYS A 369 0.84 17.30 32.67
CA CYS A 369 0.33 17.14 31.31
C CYS A 369 -1.13 16.68 31.25
N ARG A 370 -1.68 16.17 32.36
CA ARG A 370 -3.05 15.64 32.43
C ARG A 370 -4.10 16.73 32.64
N SER A 371 -3.67 17.93 33.05
CA SER A 371 -4.54 19.09 33.19
C SER A 371 -4.82 19.72 31.82
N GLU A 372 -6.08 20.06 31.51
CA GLU A 372 -6.47 20.69 30.24
C GLU A 372 -5.78 22.06 29.98
N VAL A 373 -5.17 22.65 31.01
CA VAL A 373 -4.56 23.99 30.97
C VAL A 373 -3.16 23.98 30.33
N ASP A 374 -2.37 22.91 30.50
CA ASP A 374 -0.99 22.80 29.99
C ASP A 374 -0.88 21.55 29.12
N LYS A 375 -1.19 21.70 27.82
CA LYS A 375 -1.00 20.62 26.84
C LYS A 375 0.49 20.39 26.62
N CYS A 376 0.96 19.21 26.99
CA CYS A 376 2.35 18.83 26.74
C CYS A 376 2.65 18.72 25.25
N HIS A 377 3.87 19.07 24.87
CA HIS A 377 4.29 19.13 23.47
C HIS A 377 4.82 17.79 22.94
N TYR A 378 5.26 16.89 23.82
CA TYR A 378 5.89 15.62 23.45
C TYR A 378 5.11 14.41 24.00
N GLY A 379 5.57 13.22 23.62
CA GLY A 379 4.92 11.94 23.94
C GLY A 379 4.09 11.40 22.78
N LEU A 380 3.59 10.18 22.93
CA LEU A 380 2.84 9.46 21.89
C LEU A 380 1.61 10.22 21.36
N GLN A 381 0.95 11.01 22.21
CA GLN A 381 -0.30 11.68 21.83
C GLN A 381 -0.12 13.05 21.21
N ASN A 382 0.97 13.76 21.55
CA ASN A 382 1.13 15.17 21.21
C ASN A 382 2.13 15.38 20.07
N ASP A 383 3.18 14.55 19.99
CA ASP A 383 4.23 14.68 18.98
C ASP A 383 4.16 13.57 17.92
N PHE A 384 3.80 13.97 16.69
CA PHE A 384 3.76 13.06 15.54
C PHE A 384 5.14 12.68 15.00
N GLN A 385 6.22 13.35 15.43
CA GLN A 385 7.61 13.07 15.03
C GLN A 385 8.37 12.20 16.05
N VAL A 386 7.66 11.62 17.02
CA VAL A 386 8.22 10.72 18.05
C VAL A 386 9.11 9.61 17.49
N MET A 387 8.80 9.06 16.30
CA MET A 387 9.63 8.01 15.70
C MET A 387 11.01 8.52 15.26
N SER A 388 11.13 9.79 14.89
CA SER A 388 12.42 10.44 14.63
C SER A 388 13.23 10.56 15.92
N THR A 389 12.58 10.96 17.02
CA THR A 389 13.18 11.07 18.35
C THR A 389 13.72 9.72 18.85
N VAL A 390 12.97 8.64 18.70
CA VAL A 390 13.36 7.29 19.17
C VAL A 390 14.52 6.72 18.35
N SER A 391 14.61 7.07 17.07
CA SER A 391 15.62 6.50 16.17
C SER A 391 17.06 6.85 16.56
N GLY A 392 18.01 6.00 16.15
CA GLY A 392 19.44 6.23 16.37
C GLY A 392 19.91 7.51 15.66
N PHE A 393 19.49 7.68 14.41
CA PHE A 393 19.77 8.86 13.61
C PHE A 393 18.48 9.47 13.02
N GLY A 394 17.99 10.55 13.63
CA GLY A 394 16.73 11.23 13.28
C GLY A 394 16.59 11.61 11.79
N PRO A 395 17.60 12.24 11.16
CA PRO A 395 17.51 12.64 9.75
C PRO A 395 17.25 11.49 8.78
N LEU A 396 17.64 10.26 9.14
CA LEU A 396 17.36 9.08 8.32
C LEU A 396 15.89 8.65 8.39
N ILE A 397 15.19 8.87 9.52
CA ILE A 397 13.74 8.69 9.59
C ILE A 397 13.05 9.72 8.71
N THR A 398 13.46 10.97 8.78
CA THR A 398 12.95 12.03 7.90
C THR A 398 13.14 11.67 6.42
N ALA A 399 14.31 11.17 6.03
CA ALA A 399 14.55 10.67 4.67
C ALA A 399 13.63 9.47 4.32
N GLY A 400 13.38 8.58 5.28
CA GLY A 400 12.41 7.49 5.16
C GLY A 400 10.97 7.97 4.95
N ILE A 401 10.56 9.02 5.66
CA ILE A 401 9.26 9.67 5.49
C ILE A 401 9.15 10.21 4.07
N PHE A 402 10.11 11.03 3.63
CA PHE A 402 10.13 11.58 2.27
C PHE A 402 10.10 10.48 1.22
N SER A 403 10.82 9.39 1.46
CA SER A 403 10.82 8.23 0.57
C SER A 403 9.44 7.57 0.48
N ALA A 404 8.80 7.28 1.61
CA ALA A 404 7.49 6.66 1.68
C ALA A 404 6.39 7.54 1.04
N THR A 405 6.38 8.84 1.36
CA THR A 405 5.35 9.77 0.89
C THR A 405 5.47 10.03 -0.62
N LEU A 406 6.67 10.36 -1.11
CA LEU A 406 6.88 10.70 -2.51
C LEU A 406 6.74 9.48 -3.42
N SER A 407 7.20 8.30 -2.98
CA SER A 407 7.03 7.07 -3.76
C SER A 407 5.56 6.67 -3.92
N SER A 408 4.78 6.71 -2.83
CA SER A 408 3.35 6.40 -2.84
C SER A 408 2.54 7.44 -3.62
N ALA A 409 2.88 8.72 -3.49
CA ALA A 409 2.27 9.81 -4.26
C ALA A 409 2.53 9.63 -5.75
N LEU A 410 3.79 9.40 -6.15
CA LEU A 410 4.16 9.21 -7.55
C LEU A 410 3.49 7.98 -8.17
N ALA A 411 3.47 6.85 -7.44
CA ALA A 411 2.81 5.64 -7.90
C ALA A 411 1.29 5.83 -8.08
N SER A 412 0.63 6.53 -7.15
CA SER A 412 -0.81 6.81 -7.25
C SER A 412 -1.12 7.82 -8.37
N LEU A 413 -0.25 8.81 -8.56
CA LEU A 413 -0.37 9.84 -9.60
C LEU A 413 -0.25 9.26 -11.00
N VAL A 414 0.57 8.22 -11.19
CA VAL A 414 0.69 7.48 -12.45
C VAL A 414 -0.44 6.46 -12.63
N SER A 415 -0.87 5.83 -11.53
CA SER A 415 -1.91 4.79 -11.57
C SER A 415 -3.30 5.35 -11.90
N ALA A 416 -3.69 6.47 -11.29
CA ALA A 416 -5.05 7.01 -11.46
C ALA A 416 -5.39 7.34 -12.92
N PRO A 417 -4.57 8.10 -13.68
CA PRO A 417 -4.85 8.41 -15.08
C PRO A 417 -4.81 7.17 -15.98
N LYS A 418 -3.96 6.18 -15.70
CA LYS A 418 -3.90 4.93 -16.48
C LYS A 418 -5.20 4.14 -16.39
N VAL A 419 -5.70 3.95 -15.16
CA VAL A 419 -6.99 3.30 -14.92
C VAL A 419 -8.12 4.09 -15.57
N PHE A 420 -8.13 5.41 -15.38
CA PHE A 420 -9.19 6.28 -15.89
C PHE A 420 -9.20 6.33 -17.43
N GLN A 421 -8.03 6.38 -18.07
CA GLN A 421 -7.92 6.35 -19.52
C GLN A 421 -8.36 5.00 -20.09
N ALA A 422 -7.98 3.88 -19.46
CA ALA A 422 -8.40 2.55 -19.88
C ALA A 422 -9.94 2.40 -19.80
N LEU A 423 -10.54 2.88 -18.71
CA LEU A 423 -11.99 2.94 -18.55
C LEU A 423 -12.66 3.77 -19.66
N CYS A 424 -12.10 4.95 -19.97
CA CYS A 424 -12.66 5.83 -21.00
C CYS A 424 -12.56 5.24 -22.41
N LYS A 425 -11.56 4.40 -22.70
CA LYS A 425 -11.42 3.70 -23.99
C LYS A 425 -12.53 2.68 -24.23
N ASP A 426 -13.05 2.07 -23.17
CA ASP A 426 -14.15 1.10 -23.26
C ASP A 426 -15.52 1.76 -23.46
N ASN A 427 -15.61 3.11 -23.43
CA ASN A 427 -16.83 3.89 -23.65
C ASN A 427 -18.05 3.44 -22.80
N ILE A 428 -17.81 2.89 -21.60
CA ILE A 428 -18.86 2.40 -20.70
C ILE A 428 -19.75 3.55 -20.21
N TYR A 429 -19.14 4.70 -19.92
CA TYR A 429 -19.84 5.90 -19.46
C TYR A 429 -19.91 6.95 -20.58
N PRO A 430 -21.11 7.33 -21.06
CA PRO A 430 -21.26 8.38 -22.06
C PRO A 430 -20.76 9.73 -21.50
N GLY A 431 -19.96 10.46 -22.27
CA GLY A 431 -19.43 11.78 -21.90
C GLY A 431 -17.98 11.80 -21.41
N LEU A 432 -17.38 10.64 -21.10
CA LEU A 432 -15.97 10.56 -20.67
C LEU A 432 -14.96 10.30 -21.81
N GLY A 433 -15.44 10.19 -23.06
CA GLY A 433 -14.60 9.86 -24.22
C GLY A 433 -13.46 10.84 -24.50
N MET A 434 -13.53 12.08 -23.99
CA MET A 434 -12.43 13.05 -24.06
C MET A 434 -11.14 12.53 -23.42
N PHE A 435 -11.24 11.81 -22.30
CA PHE A 435 -10.09 11.33 -21.53
C PHE A 435 -9.49 10.02 -22.07
N ALA A 436 -10.13 9.41 -23.08
CA ALA A 436 -9.64 8.18 -23.70
C ALA A 436 -8.39 8.41 -24.58
N LYS A 437 -8.22 9.64 -25.09
CA LYS A 437 -7.15 9.99 -26.03
C LYS A 437 -5.86 10.31 -25.28
N GLY A 438 -4.82 9.52 -25.52
CA GLY A 438 -3.45 9.83 -25.09
C GLY A 438 -2.84 10.88 -26.00
N TYR A 439 -2.29 11.93 -25.39
CA TYR A 439 -1.48 12.93 -26.07
C TYR A 439 -0.07 12.80 -25.51
N GLY A 440 0.89 12.37 -26.33
CA GLY A 440 2.25 12.06 -25.89
C GLY A 440 2.82 10.91 -26.66
#